data_AF-A0A7C2QYF3-F1
#
_entry.id   AF-A0A7C2QYF3-F1
#
_cell.length_a   1.000
_cell.length_b   1.000
_cell.length_c   1.000
_cell.angle_alpha   90.00
_cell.angle_beta   90.00
_cell.angle_gamma   90.00
#
_symmetry.space_group_name_H-M   'P 1'
#
loop_
_entity.id
_entity.type
_entity.pdbx_description
1 polymer ?
#
loop_
_entity_poly.entity_id
_entity_poly.type
_entity_poly.pdbx_seq_one_letter_code
_entity_poly.pdbx_strand_id
1 'polypeptide(L)'
;MNIINNIYNKVKNYIGYSNSNIIKDKSQNISDSFLPTNTISYYKPIELTNQKNKLPHNLFRIDVIKDVLKTDEVWKMGITGKGVTVAVIDTGIYPHPDVKDRIIEFVDFVNNKNGVENAYDDNGHGTHCAGLVGGNGSKANGNYKGPAFEANLIGIKVLDKQGSGSLSNIIRGIYWCIKNKDKYNIKVISMSLGATSAIKEQDDIIAKAVEDAEKAGITVVIAAGNSGPLKETIGTPGISEHAITVGAYDDKNTITLNDDTPAFFTSKGPTPVDKKDKPDISSPGVEVVSLRSPNSTIDKEPVIHYGDYYTLLSGTSMATPIVAGVVALILQANPNLTPAQIKQIIKETATPVKDASKYSVGAGLINPVEAVKKALELKNKT
;
A
#
# COMPACT_ATOMS: atom_id res chain seq x y z
N MET A 1 -18.67 1.85 23.35
CA MET A 1 -19.19 0.93 22.32
C MET A 1 -20.34 1.50 21.48
N ASN A 2 -21.41 2.06 22.06
CA ASN A 2 -22.57 2.55 21.27
C ASN A 2 -22.32 3.77 20.36
N ILE A 3 -21.41 4.68 20.69
CA ILE A 3 -21.15 5.89 19.86
C ILE A 3 -20.28 5.55 18.65
N ILE A 4 -19.22 4.76 18.83
CA ILE A 4 -18.27 4.36 17.78
C ILE A 4 -18.98 3.51 16.70
N ASN A 5 -19.78 2.51 17.10
CA ASN A 5 -20.57 1.73 16.15
C ASN A 5 -21.63 2.60 15.43
N ASN A 6 -22.18 3.62 16.10
CA ASN A 6 -23.15 4.53 15.49
C ASN A 6 -22.47 5.49 14.48
N ILE A 7 -21.24 5.92 14.70
CA ILE A 7 -20.44 6.70 13.73
C ILE A 7 -20.03 5.82 12.55
N TYR A 8 -19.52 4.63 12.81
CA TYR A 8 -19.19 3.65 11.77
C TYR A 8 -20.40 3.35 10.89
N ASN A 9 -21.54 3.04 11.50
CA ASN A 9 -22.79 2.79 10.78
C ASN A 9 -23.29 4.06 10.07
N LYS A 10 -23.11 5.27 10.63
CA LYS A 10 -23.46 6.52 9.95
C LYS A 10 -22.59 6.74 8.71
N VAL A 11 -21.27 6.57 8.79
CA VAL A 11 -20.36 6.71 7.64
C VAL A 11 -20.69 5.64 6.59
N LYS A 12 -20.92 4.40 7.00
CA LYS A 12 -21.36 3.29 6.14
C LYS A 12 -22.69 3.59 5.44
N ASN A 13 -23.69 4.06 6.19
CA ASN A 13 -25.03 4.36 5.68
C ASN A 13 -25.08 5.62 4.80
N TYR A 14 -24.21 6.61 5.05
CA TYR A 14 -24.11 7.83 4.22
C TYR A 14 -23.67 7.50 2.79
N ILE A 15 -22.92 6.41 2.60
CA ILE A 15 -22.48 5.93 1.28
C ILE A 15 -23.60 5.14 0.56
N GLY A 16 -24.59 4.64 1.32
CA GLY A 16 -25.79 3.96 0.82
C GLY A 16 -26.84 4.89 0.20
N TYR A 17 -26.75 6.20 0.42
CA TYR A 17 -27.67 7.21 -0.15
C TYR A 17 -26.91 8.21 -1.04
N SER A 18 -26.63 7.83 -2.28
CA SER A 18 -26.60 8.78 -3.42
C SER A 18 -26.56 7.99 -4.73
N ASN A 19 -27.72 7.44 -5.09
CA ASN A 19 -28.07 7.39 -6.50
C ASN A 19 -28.55 8.79 -6.87
N SER A 20 -28.00 9.36 -7.95
CA SER A 20 -28.61 10.46 -8.71
C SER A 20 -29.07 11.68 -7.87
N ASN A 21 -28.12 12.56 -7.56
CA ASN A 21 -28.25 14.02 -7.61
C ASN A 21 -27.12 14.63 -6.77
N ILE A 22 -26.51 15.70 -7.29
CA ILE A 22 -25.59 16.56 -6.57
C ILE A 22 -26.32 17.05 -5.31
N ILE A 23 -26.12 16.36 -4.18
CA ILE A 23 -26.53 16.88 -2.89
C ILE A 23 -25.46 17.88 -2.52
N LYS A 24 -25.80 19.16 -2.68
CA LYS A 24 -25.07 20.28 -2.08
C LYS A 24 -24.74 19.91 -0.64
N ASP A 25 -23.45 19.93 -0.40
CA ASP A 25 -22.76 19.76 0.87
C ASP A 25 -23.58 20.18 2.09
N LYS A 26 -23.95 19.18 2.92
CA LYS A 26 -24.21 19.34 4.35
C LYS A 26 -23.34 18.37 5.17
N SER A 27 -22.30 17.81 4.56
CA SER A 27 -21.44 16.78 5.14
C SER A 27 -20.28 17.34 5.97
N GLN A 28 -20.11 18.67 6.01
CA GLN A 28 -19.28 19.36 6.98
C GLN A 28 -19.68 19.11 8.46
N ASN A 29 -20.87 18.52 8.72
CA ASN A 29 -21.42 18.36 10.07
C ASN A 29 -21.34 16.94 10.69
N ILE A 30 -20.63 15.98 10.08
CA ILE A 30 -20.08 14.88 10.89
C ILE A 30 -18.77 15.40 11.45
N SER A 31 -18.86 16.29 12.44
CA SER A 31 -17.71 16.91 13.07
C SER A 31 -16.79 15.83 13.63
N ASP A 32 -15.50 15.95 13.35
CA ASP A 32 -14.41 15.13 13.90
C ASP A 32 -14.37 15.15 15.46
N SER A 33 -15.27 15.86 16.12
CA SER A 33 -15.38 16.00 17.58
C SER A 33 -15.70 14.72 18.36
N PHE A 34 -15.99 13.59 17.70
CA PHE A 34 -16.39 12.34 18.37
C PHE A 34 -15.35 11.21 18.34
N LEU A 35 -14.20 11.40 17.70
CA LEU A 35 -13.14 10.39 17.64
C LEU A 35 -11.88 10.93 18.36
N PRO A 36 -11.32 10.23 19.36
CA PRO A 36 -10.11 10.67 20.03
C PRO A 36 -8.89 10.40 19.14
N THR A 37 -8.12 11.46 18.85
CA THR A 37 -6.97 11.54 17.91
C THR A 37 -7.32 11.27 16.44
N ASN A 38 -7.61 12.35 15.70
CA ASN A 38 -8.34 12.37 14.42
C ASN A 38 -7.49 12.28 13.15
N THR A 39 -6.18 12.20 13.29
CA THR A 39 -5.27 12.38 12.15
C THR A 39 -4.55 11.08 11.84
N ILE A 40 -4.77 10.60 10.63
CA ILE A 40 -3.95 9.57 10.02
C ILE A 40 -2.93 10.26 9.11
N SER A 41 -1.79 9.65 8.86
CA SER A 41 -0.84 10.17 7.88
C SER A 41 -0.21 9.02 7.12
N TYR A 42 0.38 9.30 5.96
CA TYR A 42 1.28 8.33 5.37
C TYR A 42 2.45 8.05 6.32
N TYR A 43 3.03 6.86 6.24
CA TYR A 43 4.26 6.62 6.98
C TYR A 43 5.40 7.38 6.32
N LYS A 44 5.84 8.45 7.00
CA LYS A 44 6.76 9.41 6.41
C LYS A 44 8.04 8.73 5.92
N PRO A 45 8.46 8.94 4.66
CA PRO A 45 9.72 8.42 4.17
C PRO A 45 10.88 8.84 5.08
N ILE A 46 11.84 7.95 5.26
CA ILE A 46 12.91 8.11 6.25
C ILE A 46 13.79 9.32 5.95
N GLU A 47 14.04 9.60 4.67
CA GLU A 47 14.80 10.76 4.17
C GLU A 47 14.21 12.09 4.64
N LEU A 48 12.90 12.11 4.89
CA LEU A 48 12.15 13.29 5.28
C LEU A 48 11.99 13.42 6.81
N THR A 49 12.63 12.55 7.59
CA THR A 49 12.61 12.59 9.05
C THR A 49 13.83 13.34 9.59
N ASN A 50 13.67 14.08 10.71
CA ASN A 50 14.78 14.76 11.40
C ASN A 50 15.69 13.78 12.18
N GLN A 51 15.65 12.48 11.88
CA GLN A 51 16.49 11.50 12.55
C GLN A 51 17.93 11.65 12.05
N LYS A 52 18.88 11.75 12.99
CA LYS A 52 20.33 11.81 12.71
C LYS A 52 20.87 10.58 11.94
N ASN A 53 20.06 9.53 11.83
CA ASN A 53 20.34 8.31 11.07
C ASN A 53 19.79 8.43 9.65
N LYS A 54 20.35 9.36 8.85
CA LYS A 54 20.17 9.25 7.40
C LYS A 54 20.84 7.95 6.96
N LEU A 55 20.10 7.13 6.21
CA LEU A 55 20.69 5.97 5.55
C LEU A 55 21.85 6.46 4.68
N PRO A 56 23.00 5.77 4.65
CA PRO A 56 24.09 6.14 3.78
C PRO A 56 23.61 6.00 2.33
N HIS A 57 23.38 7.12 1.67
CA HIS A 57 22.98 7.14 0.27
C HIS A 57 24.14 6.67 -0.60
N ASN A 58 24.03 5.45 -1.15
CA ASN A 58 24.81 5.12 -2.32
C ASN A 58 24.19 5.87 -3.50
N LEU A 59 24.97 6.77 -4.12
CA LEU A 59 24.53 7.60 -5.26
C LEU A 59 24.14 6.77 -6.49
N PHE A 60 24.51 5.48 -6.52
CA PHE A 60 24.16 4.56 -7.58
C PHE A 60 23.49 3.32 -6.98
N ARG A 61 22.17 3.20 -7.21
CA ARG A 61 21.48 1.93 -6.98
C ARG A 61 21.93 0.91 -8.03
N ILE A 62 22.43 -0.23 -7.56
CA ILE A 62 22.96 -1.33 -8.37
C ILE A 62 21.81 -2.28 -8.76
N ASP A 63 20.88 -2.52 -7.85
CA ASP A 63 19.75 -3.40 -8.06
C ASP A 63 18.45 -2.63 -8.36
N VAL A 64 17.45 -3.36 -8.85
CA VAL A 64 16.06 -2.88 -8.94
C VAL A 64 15.13 -3.92 -8.36
N ILE A 65 13.89 -3.54 -8.00
CA ILE A 65 12.91 -4.46 -7.39
C ILE A 65 12.75 -5.75 -8.20
N LYS A 66 12.82 -5.65 -9.53
CA LYS A 66 12.71 -6.82 -10.42
C LYS A 66 13.83 -7.84 -10.23
N ASP A 67 15.04 -7.39 -9.89
CA ASP A 67 16.22 -8.25 -9.75
C ASP A 67 16.23 -8.92 -8.38
N VAL A 68 15.91 -8.15 -7.33
CA VAL A 68 15.81 -8.65 -5.94
C VAL A 68 14.68 -9.68 -5.81
N LEU A 69 13.52 -9.41 -6.39
CA LEU A 69 12.34 -10.28 -6.28
C LEU A 69 12.14 -11.21 -7.49
N LYS A 70 13.02 -11.16 -8.49
CA LYS A 70 12.95 -11.95 -9.73
C LYS A 70 11.60 -11.87 -10.43
N THR A 71 10.98 -10.70 -10.46
CA THR A 71 9.64 -10.53 -11.06
C THR A 71 9.66 -10.73 -12.58
N ASP A 72 10.82 -10.62 -13.23
CA ASP A 72 10.98 -10.93 -14.65
C ASP A 72 10.70 -12.41 -14.98
N GLU A 73 10.98 -13.33 -14.05
CA GLU A 73 10.59 -14.74 -14.19
C GLU A 73 9.06 -14.91 -14.24
N VAL A 74 8.32 -14.15 -13.43
CA VAL A 74 6.86 -14.13 -13.47
C VAL A 74 6.35 -13.55 -14.79
N TRP A 75 6.97 -12.48 -15.28
CA TRP A 75 6.61 -11.87 -16.57
C TRP A 75 6.84 -12.80 -17.76
N LYS A 76 7.91 -13.62 -17.71
CA LYS A 76 8.16 -14.68 -18.71
C LYS A 76 7.07 -15.76 -18.73
N MET A 77 6.29 -15.90 -17.65
CA MET A 77 5.08 -16.76 -17.60
C MET A 77 3.84 -16.10 -18.23
N GLY A 78 3.94 -14.86 -18.73
CA GLY A 78 2.81 -14.09 -19.26
C GLY A 78 1.94 -13.44 -18.18
N ILE A 79 2.41 -13.40 -16.94
CA ILE A 79 1.72 -12.81 -15.79
C ILE A 79 2.34 -11.44 -15.48
N THR A 80 1.57 -10.36 -15.65
CA THR A 80 2.02 -8.96 -15.66
C THR A 80 1.11 -8.02 -14.86
N GLY A 81 0.05 -8.56 -14.25
CA GLY A 81 -1.02 -7.85 -13.55
C GLY A 81 -2.19 -7.47 -14.45
N LYS A 82 -2.13 -7.83 -15.75
CA LYS A 82 -3.15 -7.47 -16.73
C LYS A 82 -4.55 -7.91 -16.31
N GLY A 83 -5.50 -6.99 -16.39
CA GLY A 83 -6.91 -7.22 -16.08
C GLY A 83 -7.24 -7.13 -14.59
N VAL A 84 -6.26 -6.93 -13.71
CA VAL A 84 -6.50 -6.67 -12.28
C VAL A 84 -6.42 -5.16 -12.01
N THR A 85 -7.32 -4.65 -11.16
CA THR A 85 -7.29 -3.26 -10.71
C THR A 85 -6.84 -3.14 -9.27
N VAL A 86 -5.86 -2.27 -9.03
CA VAL A 86 -5.34 -1.91 -7.70
C VAL A 86 -5.75 -0.47 -7.37
N ALA A 87 -6.47 -0.29 -6.26
CA ALA A 87 -6.78 1.02 -5.72
C ALA A 87 -5.68 1.46 -4.74
N VAL A 88 -5.07 2.62 -4.99
CA VAL A 88 -4.05 3.24 -4.15
C VAL A 88 -4.72 4.33 -3.31
N ILE A 89 -4.94 4.05 -2.03
CA ILE A 89 -5.56 5.00 -1.09
C ILE A 89 -4.44 5.79 -0.40
N ASP A 90 -4.20 7.03 -0.85
CA ASP A 90 -3.00 7.79 -0.50
C ASP A 90 -3.18 9.32 -0.71
N THR A 91 -2.10 10.05 -1.03
CA THR A 91 -2.09 11.50 -1.32
C THR A 91 -2.55 11.86 -2.73
N GLY A 92 -2.84 10.87 -3.57
CA GLY A 92 -3.25 11.04 -4.96
C GLY A 92 -2.40 10.19 -5.90
N ILE A 93 -2.55 10.45 -7.21
CA ILE A 93 -1.74 9.82 -8.25
C ILE A 93 -1.53 10.83 -9.38
N TYR A 94 -0.29 11.25 -9.59
CA TYR A 94 0.07 12.09 -10.73
C TYR A 94 0.00 11.25 -12.02
N PRO A 95 -0.54 11.78 -13.14
CA PRO A 95 -0.58 11.11 -14.44
C PRO A 95 0.82 11.01 -15.08
N HIS A 96 1.72 10.29 -14.41
CA HIS A 96 3.07 10.03 -14.86
C HIS A 96 3.06 9.15 -16.12
N PRO A 97 3.97 9.36 -17.10
CA PRO A 97 4.02 8.59 -18.35
C PRO A 97 3.99 7.07 -18.20
N ASP A 98 4.55 6.54 -17.11
CA ASP A 98 4.60 5.10 -16.85
C ASP A 98 3.25 4.46 -16.43
N VAL A 99 2.27 5.28 -16.03
CA VAL A 99 0.98 4.80 -15.50
C VAL A 99 -0.25 5.52 -16.05
N LYS A 100 -0.09 6.72 -16.63
CA LYS A 100 -1.20 7.61 -17.03
C LYS A 100 -2.31 6.91 -17.83
N ASP A 101 -1.93 6.02 -18.75
CA ASP A 101 -2.88 5.33 -19.64
C ASP A 101 -3.61 4.16 -18.95
N ARG A 102 -3.22 3.84 -17.70
CA ARG A 102 -3.80 2.80 -16.84
C ARG A 102 -4.42 3.37 -15.57
N ILE A 103 -4.44 4.70 -15.40
CA ILE A 103 -5.26 5.33 -14.38
C ILE A 103 -6.70 5.33 -14.90
N ILE A 104 -7.53 4.42 -14.40
CA ILE A 104 -8.88 4.23 -14.92
C ILE A 104 -9.96 5.00 -14.15
N GLU A 105 -9.63 5.46 -12.94
CA GLU A 105 -10.48 6.35 -12.15
C GLU A 105 -9.63 7.13 -11.14
N PHE A 106 -10.10 8.30 -10.74
CA PHE A 106 -9.52 9.09 -9.67
C PHE A 106 -10.61 9.70 -8.79
N VAL A 107 -10.44 9.58 -7.47
CA VAL A 107 -11.41 10.08 -6.48
C VAL A 107 -10.66 10.86 -5.42
N ASP A 108 -11.16 12.05 -5.11
CA ASP A 108 -10.54 12.97 -4.19
C ASP A 108 -11.49 13.36 -3.06
N PHE A 109 -11.28 12.75 -1.89
CA PHE A 109 -12.05 13.05 -0.68
C PHE A 109 -11.50 14.26 0.10
N VAL A 110 -10.42 14.89 -0.37
CA VAL A 110 -9.80 16.06 0.26
C VAL A 110 -10.32 17.34 -0.38
N ASN A 111 -10.29 17.43 -1.73
CA ASN A 111 -10.68 18.63 -2.47
C ASN A 111 -11.85 18.41 -3.44
N ASN A 112 -12.47 17.22 -3.47
CA ASN A 112 -13.61 16.87 -4.33
C ASN A 112 -13.34 17.01 -5.84
N LYS A 113 -12.10 16.80 -6.28
CA LYS A 113 -11.70 16.76 -7.69
C LYS A 113 -11.68 15.32 -8.22
N ASN A 114 -12.83 14.82 -8.64
CA ASN A 114 -12.97 13.44 -9.13
C ASN A 114 -12.80 13.36 -10.66
N GLY A 115 -12.54 12.17 -11.19
CA GLY A 115 -12.36 11.91 -12.62
C GLY A 115 -10.88 11.88 -13.02
N VAL A 116 -10.55 11.01 -13.98
CA VAL A 116 -9.17 10.76 -14.45
C VAL A 116 -8.52 12.04 -14.98
N GLU A 117 -9.28 12.91 -15.64
CA GLU A 117 -8.81 14.20 -16.15
C GLU A 117 -8.36 15.16 -15.05
N ASN A 118 -8.81 14.93 -13.82
CA ASN A 118 -8.46 15.70 -12.65
C ASN A 118 -7.40 15.00 -11.78
N ALA A 119 -6.84 13.86 -12.22
CA ALA A 119 -5.84 13.12 -11.45
C ALA A 119 -4.59 13.97 -11.19
N TYR A 120 -4.18 14.00 -9.91
CA TYR A 120 -3.03 14.76 -9.43
C TYR A 120 -2.49 14.15 -8.13
N ASP A 121 -1.28 14.58 -7.77
CA ASP A 121 -0.69 14.31 -6.47
C ASP A 121 0.18 15.48 -6.04
N ASP A 122 -0.34 16.28 -5.11
CA ASP A 122 0.30 17.48 -4.59
C ASP A 122 1.28 17.20 -3.43
N ASN A 123 1.37 15.95 -2.97
CA ASN A 123 2.39 15.51 -2.03
C ASN A 123 3.51 14.71 -2.72
N GLY A 124 3.16 13.76 -3.59
CA GLY A 124 4.08 12.90 -4.33
C GLY A 124 4.20 11.46 -3.80
N HIS A 125 3.78 11.22 -2.56
CA HIS A 125 3.86 9.90 -1.92
C HIS A 125 3.01 8.86 -2.64
N GLY A 126 1.74 9.17 -2.92
CA GLY A 126 0.83 8.26 -3.61
C GLY A 126 1.28 7.90 -5.03
N THR A 127 1.89 8.84 -5.76
CA THR A 127 2.49 8.59 -7.07
C THR A 127 3.66 7.62 -6.98
N HIS A 128 4.53 7.79 -5.98
CA HIS A 128 5.65 6.87 -5.73
C HIS A 128 5.12 5.46 -5.42
N CYS A 129 4.12 5.35 -4.55
CA CYS A 129 3.48 4.07 -4.23
C CYS A 129 2.80 3.43 -5.46
N ALA A 130 2.07 4.19 -6.27
CA ALA A 130 1.43 3.69 -7.48
C ALA A 130 2.45 3.13 -8.49
N GLY A 131 3.62 3.76 -8.59
CA GLY A 131 4.75 3.24 -9.35
C GLY A 131 5.24 1.88 -8.88
N LEU A 132 5.31 1.69 -7.56
CA LEU A 132 5.76 0.43 -6.96
C LEU A 132 4.73 -0.69 -7.06
N VAL A 133 3.45 -0.36 -7.28
CA VAL A 133 2.45 -1.36 -7.70
C VAL A 133 2.77 -1.82 -9.12
N GLY A 134 2.91 -0.88 -10.06
CA GLY A 134 2.88 -1.23 -11.46
C GLY A 134 3.29 -0.16 -12.45
N GLY A 135 4.23 0.73 -12.17
CA GLY A 135 4.85 1.56 -13.20
C GLY A 135 5.47 0.71 -14.32
N ASN A 136 5.34 1.10 -15.58
CA ASN A 136 5.86 0.30 -16.71
C ASN A 136 7.35 0.52 -17.01
N GLY A 137 8.00 1.46 -16.32
CA GLY A 137 9.43 1.75 -16.48
C GLY A 137 9.79 2.34 -17.83
N SER A 138 8.84 2.85 -18.62
CA SER A 138 9.08 3.33 -19.99
C SER A 138 10.09 4.47 -20.04
N LYS A 139 10.19 5.26 -18.97
CA LYS A 139 11.17 6.34 -18.83
C LYS A 139 12.54 5.91 -18.30
N ALA A 140 12.74 4.61 -18.06
CA ALA A 140 13.99 4.03 -17.58
C ALA A 140 14.32 2.67 -18.23
N ASN A 141 13.96 2.48 -19.51
CA ASN A 141 14.20 1.23 -20.26
C ASN A 141 13.70 -0.05 -19.54
N GLY A 142 12.62 0.08 -18.76
CA GLY A 142 12.03 -1.01 -17.98
C GLY A 142 12.72 -1.34 -16.65
N ASN A 143 13.72 -0.56 -16.21
CA ASN A 143 14.43 -0.82 -14.95
C ASN A 143 13.54 -0.62 -13.72
N TYR A 144 12.74 0.44 -13.67
CA TYR A 144 11.88 0.76 -12.53
C TYR A 144 10.44 0.26 -12.73
N LYS A 145 10.29 -0.95 -13.28
CA LYS A 145 8.98 -1.60 -13.39
C LYS A 145 8.47 -2.04 -12.02
N GLY A 146 7.23 -1.67 -11.70
CA GLY A 146 6.51 -2.31 -10.60
C GLY A 146 6.15 -3.76 -10.96
N PRO A 147 5.87 -4.64 -9.98
CA PRO A 147 5.58 -6.05 -10.25
C PRO A 147 4.43 -6.24 -11.25
N ALA A 148 3.36 -5.46 -11.14
CA ALA A 148 2.15 -5.54 -11.93
C ALA A 148 2.06 -4.43 -12.99
N PHE A 149 3.04 -4.36 -13.90
CA PHE A 149 3.18 -3.27 -14.85
C PHE A 149 2.10 -3.16 -15.94
N GLU A 150 1.16 -4.10 -16.01
CA GLU A 150 -0.05 -4.02 -16.87
C GLU A 150 -1.36 -3.96 -16.06
N ALA A 151 -1.30 -3.86 -14.73
CA ALA A 151 -2.50 -3.66 -13.90
C ALA A 151 -3.11 -2.27 -14.11
N ASN A 152 -4.43 -2.17 -13.94
CA ASN A 152 -5.11 -0.88 -13.86
C ASN A 152 -4.91 -0.28 -12.47
N LEU A 153 -4.86 1.04 -12.39
CA LEU A 153 -4.69 1.79 -11.15
C LEU A 153 -5.87 2.73 -10.94
N ILE A 154 -6.29 2.86 -9.68
CA ILE A 154 -7.22 3.90 -9.25
C ILE A 154 -6.55 4.70 -8.14
N GLY A 155 -6.51 6.02 -8.29
CA GLY A 155 -6.06 6.90 -7.22
C GLY A 155 -7.21 7.32 -6.33
N ILE A 156 -7.11 7.03 -5.03
CA ILE A 156 -8.09 7.45 -4.02
C ILE A 156 -7.39 8.40 -3.06
N LYS A 157 -7.48 9.71 -3.32
CA LYS A 157 -6.86 10.74 -2.48
C LYS A 157 -7.66 10.92 -1.20
N VAL A 158 -7.05 10.52 -0.08
CA VAL A 158 -7.59 10.68 1.29
C VAL A 158 -6.65 11.48 2.20
N LEU A 159 -5.42 11.71 1.75
CA LEU A 159 -4.40 12.51 2.42
C LEU A 159 -4.16 13.83 1.67
N ASP A 160 -3.96 14.90 2.40
CA ASP A 160 -3.68 16.23 1.88
C ASP A 160 -2.23 16.38 1.36
N LYS A 161 -1.88 17.59 0.90
CA LYS A 161 -0.53 17.92 0.42
C LYS A 161 0.57 17.76 1.49
N GLN A 162 0.24 17.75 2.78
CA GLN A 162 1.19 17.51 3.87
C GLN A 162 1.33 16.02 4.18
N GLY A 163 0.41 15.19 3.69
CA GLY A 163 0.40 13.77 3.97
C GLY A 163 -0.52 13.32 5.08
N SER A 164 -1.38 14.23 5.55
CA SER A 164 -2.27 13.98 6.66
C SER A 164 -3.71 13.93 6.18
N GLY A 165 -4.53 13.14 6.86
CA GLY A 165 -5.95 13.01 6.53
C GLY A 165 -6.79 12.69 7.76
N SER A 166 -8.10 12.64 7.56
CA SER A 166 -9.03 12.21 8.59
C SER A 166 -9.29 10.71 8.49
N LEU A 167 -9.60 10.08 9.62
CA LEU A 167 -10.07 8.69 9.66
C LEU A 167 -11.33 8.51 8.79
N SER A 168 -12.21 9.52 8.75
CA SER A 168 -13.43 9.51 7.95
C SER A 168 -13.15 9.43 6.44
N ASN A 169 -12.11 10.10 5.95
CA ASN A 169 -11.73 10.04 4.53
C ASN A 169 -11.16 8.68 4.13
N ILE A 170 -10.37 8.04 4.99
CA ILE A 170 -9.91 6.66 4.74
C ILE A 170 -11.10 5.71 4.63
N ILE A 171 -12.01 5.75 5.60
CA ILE A 171 -13.19 4.88 5.61
C ILE A 171 -14.03 5.11 4.34
N ARG A 172 -14.20 6.38 3.92
CA ARG A 172 -14.85 6.72 2.64
C ARG A 172 -14.11 6.11 1.44
N GLY A 173 -12.78 6.19 1.42
CA GLY A 173 -11.95 5.57 0.38
C GLY A 173 -12.13 4.05 0.28
N ILE A 174 -12.09 3.35 1.42
CA ILE A 174 -12.29 1.90 1.48
C ILE A 174 -13.69 1.53 0.98
N TYR A 175 -14.74 2.17 1.49
CA TYR A 175 -16.11 1.88 1.08
C TYR A 175 -16.42 2.27 -0.37
N TRP A 176 -15.77 3.31 -0.89
CA TRP A 176 -15.86 3.63 -2.31
C TRP A 176 -15.32 2.47 -3.15
N CYS A 177 -14.18 1.88 -2.75
CA CYS A 177 -13.63 0.70 -3.42
C CYS A 177 -14.60 -0.49 -3.34
N ILE A 178 -15.18 -0.76 -2.17
CA ILE A 178 -16.19 -1.83 -1.99
C ILE A 178 -17.39 -1.61 -2.92
N LYS A 179 -17.95 -0.39 -2.93
CA LYS A 179 -19.13 -0.04 -3.73
C LYS A 179 -18.88 -0.14 -5.24
N ASN A 180 -17.68 0.18 -5.70
CA ASN A 180 -17.35 0.23 -7.11
C ASN A 180 -16.50 -0.97 -7.58
N LYS A 181 -16.35 -2.01 -6.74
CA LYS A 181 -15.46 -3.13 -7.03
C LYS A 181 -15.78 -3.82 -8.35
N ASP A 182 -17.07 -4.04 -8.64
CA ASP A 182 -17.50 -4.78 -9.83
C ASP A 182 -17.41 -3.89 -11.08
N LYS A 183 -17.67 -2.58 -10.92
CA LYS A 183 -17.56 -1.59 -12.01
C LYS A 183 -16.14 -1.49 -12.55
N TYR A 184 -15.14 -1.44 -11.66
CA TYR A 184 -13.74 -1.24 -12.06
C TYR A 184 -12.87 -2.49 -11.87
N ASN A 185 -13.48 -3.64 -11.57
CA ASN A 185 -12.76 -4.87 -11.23
C ASN A 185 -11.68 -4.68 -10.13
N ILE A 186 -12.02 -3.94 -9.07
CA ILE A 186 -11.11 -3.67 -7.94
C ILE A 186 -10.91 -4.96 -7.15
N LYS A 187 -9.68 -5.45 -7.14
CA LYS A 187 -9.32 -6.68 -6.39
C LYS A 187 -8.34 -6.42 -5.26
N VAL A 188 -7.62 -5.30 -5.32
CA VAL A 188 -6.57 -4.98 -4.35
C VAL A 188 -6.72 -3.53 -3.89
N ILE A 189 -6.59 -3.30 -2.58
CA ILE A 189 -6.42 -1.98 -1.98
C ILE A 189 -5.01 -1.93 -1.38
N SER A 190 -4.23 -0.90 -1.74
CA SER A 190 -2.93 -0.60 -1.15
C SER A 190 -3.04 0.65 -0.27
N MET A 191 -2.63 0.56 0.99
CA MET A 191 -2.65 1.66 1.96
C MET A 191 -1.28 1.83 2.63
N SER A 192 -0.55 2.85 2.21
CA SER A 192 0.77 3.20 2.76
C SER A 192 0.65 4.30 3.82
N LEU A 193 -0.27 4.09 4.76
CA LEU A 193 -0.68 5.05 5.78
C LEU A 193 -1.00 4.37 7.10
N GLY A 194 -0.98 5.16 8.17
CA GLY A 194 -1.35 4.66 9.48
C GLY A 194 -1.19 5.68 10.59
N ALA A 195 -1.55 5.23 11.79
CA ALA A 195 -1.34 5.93 13.04
C ALA A 195 -0.88 4.94 14.12
N THR A 196 -0.34 5.45 15.22
CA THR A 196 -0.07 4.63 16.40
C THR A 196 -1.37 4.00 16.90
N SER A 197 -1.35 2.71 17.23
CA SER A 197 -2.52 2.05 17.83
C SER A 197 -2.33 1.86 19.33
N ALA A 198 -3.36 2.21 20.10
CA ALA A 198 -3.46 1.96 21.53
C ALA A 198 -4.81 1.30 21.91
N ILE A 199 -5.50 0.73 20.92
CA ILE A 199 -6.82 0.09 21.07
C ILE A 199 -6.80 -1.34 20.54
N LYS A 200 -7.79 -2.13 20.96
CA LYS A 200 -8.03 -3.47 20.41
C LYS A 200 -8.54 -3.38 18.98
N GLU A 201 -8.19 -4.35 18.14
CA GLU A 201 -8.63 -4.42 16.74
C GLU A 201 -10.16 -4.34 16.62
N GLN A 202 -10.89 -5.07 17.46
CA GLN A 202 -12.36 -5.09 17.47
C GLN A 202 -13.02 -3.73 17.75
N ASP A 203 -12.26 -2.79 18.33
CA ASP A 203 -12.71 -1.44 18.65
C ASP A 203 -12.23 -0.40 17.63
N ASP A 204 -11.36 -0.80 16.69
CA ASP A 204 -10.80 0.05 15.64
C ASP A 204 -11.75 0.11 14.42
N ILE A 205 -12.21 1.32 14.11
CA ILE A 205 -13.17 1.56 13.02
C ILE A 205 -12.56 1.41 11.63
N ILE A 206 -11.24 1.62 11.48
CA ILE A 206 -10.57 1.38 10.20
C ILE A 206 -10.34 -0.12 10.04
N ALA A 207 -9.96 -0.83 11.10
CA ALA A 207 -9.85 -2.30 11.05
C ALA A 207 -11.18 -2.96 10.66
N LYS A 208 -12.32 -2.46 11.16
CA LYS A 208 -13.66 -2.90 10.72
C LYS A 208 -13.91 -2.63 9.24
N ALA A 209 -13.51 -1.47 8.72
CA ALA A 209 -13.65 -1.16 7.30
C ALA A 209 -12.76 -2.08 6.42
N VAL A 210 -11.57 -2.43 6.92
CA VAL A 210 -10.67 -3.41 6.29
C VAL A 210 -11.30 -4.80 6.26
N GLU A 211 -11.89 -5.25 7.36
CA GLU A 211 -12.67 -6.50 7.43
C GLU A 211 -13.83 -6.50 6.43
N ASP A 212 -14.58 -5.41 6.33
CA ASP A 212 -15.68 -5.26 5.35
C ASP A 212 -15.16 -5.36 3.90
N ALA A 213 -13.97 -4.84 3.59
CA ALA A 213 -13.35 -4.95 2.27
C ALA A 213 -12.89 -6.38 1.95
N GLU A 214 -12.28 -7.06 2.93
CA GLU A 214 -11.88 -8.46 2.83
C GLU A 214 -13.09 -9.36 2.55
N LYS A 215 -14.17 -9.19 3.32
CA LYS A 215 -15.45 -9.91 3.12
C LYS A 215 -16.09 -9.60 1.76
N ALA A 216 -15.86 -8.41 1.20
CA ALA A 216 -16.29 -8.06 -0.15
C ALA A 216 -15.42 -8.71 -1.25
N GLY A 217 -14.37 -9.46 -0.90
CA GLY A 217 -13.46 -10.14 -1.82
C GLY A 217 -12.32 -9.25 -2.33
N ILE A 218 -12.01 -8.16 -1.63
CA ILE A 218 -10.90 -7.25 -1.97
C ILE A 218 -9.74 -7.54 -1.02
N THR A 219 -8.56 -7.85 -1.57
CA THR A 219 -7.35 -8.02 -0.76
C THR A 219 -6.80 -6.66 -0.32
N VAL A 220 -6.68 -6.45 0.99
CA VAL A 220 -6.17 -5.19 1.55
C VAL A 220 -4.72 -5.38 2.00
N VAL A 221 -3.82 -4.54 1.50
CA VAL A 221 -2.38 -4.55 1.78
C VAL A 221 -2.01 -3.24 2.48
N ILE A 222 -1.39 -3.33 3.65
CA ILE A 222 -1.20 -2.19 4.57
C ILE A 222 0.24 -2.15 5.10
N ALA A 223 0.81 -0.96 5.18
CA ALA A 223 2.13 -0.74 5.78
C ALA A 223 2.14 -1.06 7.28
N ALA A 224 3.21 -1.71 7.77
CA ALA A 224 3.40 -1.97 9.20
C ALA A 224 3.68 -0.70 10.01
N GLY A 225 4.37 0.26 9.39
CA GLY A 225 4.79 1.53 9.97
C GLY A 225 6.30 1.70 10.10
N ASN A 226 6.72 2.94 10.37
CA ASN A 226 8.13 3.34 10.48
C ASN A 226 8.53 3.67 11.92
N SER A 227 7.89 3.03 12.91
CA SER A 227 8.06 3.33 14.35
C SER A 227 8.96 2.34 15.08
N GLY A 228 9.71 1.50 14.35
CA GLY A 228 10.76 0.66 14.92
C GLY A 228 11.91 1.46 15.56
N PRO A 229 12.91 0.81 16.18
CA PRO A 229 13.17 -0.63 16.16
C PRO A 229 12.56 -1.39 17.35
N LEU A 230 11.83 -0.71 18.24
CA LEU A 230 11.19 -1.34 19.39
C LEU A 230 10.04 -2.25 18.96
N LYS A 231 9.78 -3.29 19.76
CA LYS A 231 8.59 -4.16 19.62
C LYS A 231 7.31 -3.38 19.89
N GLU A 232 6.18 -3.93 19.47
CA GLU A 232 4.85 -3.38 19.74
C GLU A 232 4.59 -2.02 19.09
N THR A 233 5.14 -1.85 17.88
CA THR A 233 5.10 -0.59 17.13
C THR A 233 4.26 -0.68 15.85
N ILE A 234 3.57 -1.81 15.62
CA ILE A 234 2.59 -1.97 14.54
C ILE A 234 1.43 -0.99 14.73
N GLY A 235 1.20 -0.14 13.74
CA GLY A 235 0.14 0.87 13.77
C GLY A 235 -1.22 0.36 13.26
N THR A 236 -2.24 1.21 13.41
CA THR A 236 -3.52 1.04 12.71
C THR A 236 -3.43 1.65 11.32
N PRO A 237 -4.05 1.06 10.27
CA PRO A 237 -4.84 -0.19 10.27
C PRO A 237 -4.03 -1.49 10.16
N GLY A 238 -2.69 -1.43 10.19
CA GLY A 238 -1.80 -2.59 10.10
C GLY A 238 -1.97 -3.64 11.21
N ILE A 239 -2.66 -3.32 12.31
CA ILE A 239 -3.05 -4.29 13.34
C ILE A 239 -4.07 -5.33 12.85
N SER A 240 -4.81 -5.05 11.77
CA SER A 240 -5.94 -5.88 11.38
C SER A 240 -5.53 -7.27 10.90
N GLU A 241 -6.21 -8.32 11.36
CA GLU A 241 -6.00 -9.69 10.92
C GLU A 241 -6.46 -9.93 9.48
N HIS A 242 -7.42 -9.13 9.00
CA HIS A 242 -8.00 -9.20 7.66
C HIS A 242 -7.14 -8.53 6.58
N ALA A 243 -6.10 -7.80 6.98
CA ALA A 243 -5.11 -7.22 6.07
C ALA A 243 -3.86 -8.08 5.93
N ILE A 244 -3.17 -7.93 4.80
CA ILE A 244 -1.76 -8.29 4.65
C ILE A 244 -0.93 -7.09 5.13
N THR A 245 -0.35 -7.20 6.32
CA THR A 245 0.51 -6.14 6.88
C THR A 245 1.96 -6.35 6.45
N VAL A 246 2.58 -5.31 5.88
CA VAL A 246 3.87 -5.41 5.20
C VAL A 246 4.96 -4.66 5.98
N GLY A 247 5.98 -5.41 6.40
CA GLY A 247 7.23 -4.85 6.92
C GLY A 247 8.18 -4.43 5.80
N ALA A 248 9.15 -3.56 6.14
CA ALA A 248 10.21 -3.15 5.24
C ALA A 248 11.49 -3.92 5.56
N TYR A 249 12.20 -4.32 4.52
CA TYR A 249 13.54 -4.85 4.64
C TYR A 249 14.52 -4.03 3.77
N ASP A 250 15.79 -4.10 4.16
CA ASP A 250 16.94 -3.46 3.54
C ASP A 250 17.73 -4.50 2.74
N ASP A 251 17.72 -4.37 1.40
CA ASP A 251 18.45 -5.20 0.42
C ASP A 251 19.95 -4.88 0.36
N LYS A 252 20.40 -3.90 1.15
CA LYS A 252 21.79 -3.42 1.16
C LYS A 252 22.29 -3.01 -0.21
N ASN A 253 21.38 -2.74 -1.16
CA ASN A 253 21.68 -2.50 -2.56
C ASN A 253 22.48 -3.68 -3.18
N THR A 254 22.16 -4.92 -2.80
CA THR A 254 22.74 -6.14 -3.35
C THR A 254 21.66 -7.10 -3.87
N ILE A 255 22.01 -7.85 -4.92
CA ILE A 255 21.10 -8.84 -5.53
C ILE A 255 20.93 -10.09 -4.63
N THR A 256 21.87 -10.32 -3.69
CA THR A 256 21.91 -11.55 -2.89
C THR A 256 21.30 -11.33 -1.52
N LEU A 257 20.45 -12.25 -1.08
CA LEU A 257 19.73 -12.12 0.19
C LEU A 257 20.58 -12.39 1.46
N ASN A 258 21.91 -12.45 1.34
CA ASN A 258 22.78 -12.97 2.41
C ASN A 258 23.08 -11.93 3.51
N ASP A 259 23.05 -10.65 3.15
CA ASP A 259 23.27 -9.50 4.04
C ASP A 259 21.99 -8.69 4.29
N ASP A 260 20.87 -9.13 3.70
CA ASP A 260 19.54 -8.59 3.89
C ASP A 260 19.15 -8.55 5.37
N THR A 261 18.66 -7.40 5.81
CA THR A 261 18.22 -7.21 7.19
C THR A 261 16.84 -6.55 7.25
N PRO A 262 16.06 -6.76 8.31
CA PRO A 262 14.87 -5.95 8.55
C PRO A 262 15.28 -4.48 8.61
N ALA A 263 14.55 -3.60 7.91
CA ALA A 263 14.87 -2.18 7.91
C ALA A 263 14.78 -1.65 9.34
N PHE A 264 15.76 -0.86 9.78
CA PHE A 264 15.86 -0.47 11.20
C PHE A 264 14.60 0.24 11.73
N PHE A 265 13.91 0.97 10.85
CA PHE A 265 12.68 1.71 11.15
C PHE A 265 11.41 0.86 11.09
N THR A 266 11.45 -0.34 10.50
CA THR A 266 10.22 -1.14 10.31
C THR A 266 9.55 -1.38 11.65
N SER A 267 8.27 -1.06 11.75
CA SER A 267 7.46 -1.35 12.92
C SER A 267 7.44 -2.87 13.15
N LYS A 268 7.54 -3.26 14.43
CA LYS A 268 7.69 -4.64 14.85
C LYS A 268 6.52 -5.08 15.70
N GLY A 269 6.11 -6.32 15.50
CA GLY A 269 5.14 -6.97 16.35
C GLY A 269 5.67 -7.37 17.73
N PRO A 270 4.84 -8.07 18.50
CA PRO A 270 3.42 -8.33 18.21
C PRO A 270 2.59 -7.04 18.19
N THR A 271 1.32 -7.07 17.76
CA THR A 271 0.46 -5.87 17.85
C THR A 271 0.41 -5.34 19.29
N PRO A 272 0.38 -4.02 19.52
CA PRO A 272 0.60 -3.44 20.85
C PRO A 272 -0.42 -3.89 21.90
N VAL A 273 -1.69 -4.09 21.52
CA VAL A 273 -2.77 -4.43 22.46
C VAL A 273 -3.11 -5.92 22.45
N ASP A 274 -3.54 -6.45 21.30
CA ASP A 274 -4.03 -7.84 21.19
C ASP A 274 -2.92 -8.90 21.10
N LYS A 275 -1.66 -8.46 21.07
CA LYS A 275 -0.46 -9.31 20.97
C LYS A 275 -0.46 -10.31 19.79
N LYS A 276 -1.14 -9.99 18.70
CA LYS A 276 -1.15 -10.80 17.45
C LYS A 276 0.20 -10.73 16.74
N ASP A 277 0.56 -11.81 16.05
CA ASP A 277 1.77 -11.87 15.21
C ASP A 277 1.61 -10.95 13.99
N LYS A 278 2.48 -9.93 13.90
CA LYS A 278 2.61 -8.97 12.79
C LYS A 278 4.09 -8.54 12.64
N PRO A 279 4.55 -8.08 11.46
CA PRO A 279 3.84 -8.04 10.18
C PRO A 279 3.54 -9.46 9.63
N ASP A 280 2.78 -9.57 8.55
CA ASP A 280 2.51 -10.87 7.90
C ASP A 280 3.63 -11.29 6.95
N ILE A 281 4.20 -10.32 6.24
CA ILE A 281 5.21 -10.49 5.18
C ILE A 281 6.11 -9.25 5.15
N SER A 282 7.25 -9.33 4.45
CA SER A 282 8.11 -8.18 4.16
C SER A 282 8.45 -8.07 2.68
N SER A 283 8.86 -6.87 2.27
CA SER A 283 9.25 -6.52 0.90
C SER A 283 10.32 -5.42 0.93
N PRO A 284 11.13 -5.21 -0.13
CA PRO A 284 12.13 -4.13 -0.13
C PRO A 284 11.47 -2.79 0.17
N GLY A 285 12.04 -2.04 1.11
CA GLY A 285 11.50 -0.75 1.53
C GLY A 285 12.57 0.28 1.85
N VAL A 286 13.84 0.00 1.58
CA VAL A 286 14.97 0.92 1.78
C VAL A 286 15.46 1.37 0.42
N GLU A 287 15.63 2.69 0.26
CA GLU A 287 16.20 3.34 -0.92
C GLU A 287 15.56 2.90 -2.26
N VAL A 288 14.22 2.85 -2.27
CA VAL A 288 13.46 2.35 -3.41
C VAL A 288 13.16 3.46 -4.42
N VAL A 289 13.63 3.28 -5.65
CA VAL A 289 13.34 4.18 -6.78
C VAL A 289 11.93 3.91 -7.34
N SER A 290 11.12 4.96 -7.47
CA SER A 290 9.80 4.91 -8.12
C SER A 290 9.41 6.26 -8.69
N LEU A 291 8.17 6.36 -9.19
CA LEU A 291 7.66 7.51 -9.92
C LEU A 291 7.70 8.80 -9.09
N ARG A 292 8.12 9.86 -9.76
CA ARG A 292 8.16 11.23 -9.24
C ARG A 292 6.89 11.98 -9.61
N SER A 293 6.37 12.77 -8.68
CA SER A 293 5.34 13.80 -8.95
C SER A 293 6.00 15.18 -8.98
N PRO A 294 6.18 15.82 -10.15
CA PRO A 294 6.89 17.09 -10.23
C PRO A 294 6.20 18.22 -9.45
N ASN A 295 6.99 19.07 -8.78
CA ASN A 295 6.55 20.20 -7.96
C ASN A 295 5.68 19.86 -6.74
N SER A 296 5.55 18.59 -6.39
CA SER A 296 4.85 18.14 -5.19
C SER A 296 5.60 18.53 -3.91
N THR A 297 5.00 18.33 -2.74
CA THR A 297 5.68 18.57 -1.46
C THR A 297 6.99 17.77 -1.35
N ILE A 298 6.97 16.45 -1.58
CA ILE A 298 8.16 15.60 -1.52
C ILE A 298 9.19 16.00 -2.59
N ASP A 299 8.76 16.41 -3.78
CA ASP A 299 9.68 16.79 -4.86
C ASP A 299 10.58 17.99 -4.50
N LYS A 300 10.10 18.85 -3.60
CA LYS A 300 10.79 20.05 -3.12
C LYS A 300 11.69 19.78 -1.91
N GLU A 301 11.60 18.59 -1.32
CA GLU A 301 12.46 18.16 -0.23
C GLU A 301 13.82 17.68 -0.77
N PRO A 302 14.87 17.57 0.07
CA PRO A 302 16.19 17.11 -0.36
C PRO A 302 16.25 15.58 -0.57
N VAL A 303 15.39 15.06 -1.44
CA VAL A 303 15.35 13.66 -1.89
C VAL A 303 16.19 13.47 -3.14
N ILE A 304 16.60 12.23 -3.43
CA ILE A 304 17.38 11.91 -4.62
C ILE A 304 16.43 11.73 -5.82
N HIS A 305 16.69 12.49 -6.88
CA HIS A 305 15.99 12.39 -8.15
C HIS A 305 16.80 11.61 -9.18
N TYR A 306 16.12 10.74 -9.93
CA TYR A 306 16.67 9.96 -11.02
C TYR A 306 16.07 10.47 -12.33
N GLY A 307 16.73 11.48 -12.90
CA GLY A 307 16.21 12.24 -14.03
C GLY A 307 14.90 12.95 -13.69
N ASP A 308 14.05 13.18 -14.69
CA ASP A 308 12.82 13.94 -14.52
C ASP A 308 11.64 13.13 -13.95
N TYR A 309 11.78 11.80 -13.92
CA TYR A 309 10.64 10.88 -13.83
C TYR A 309 10.62 10.02 -12.57
N TYR A 310 11.74 9.91 -11.86
CA TYR A 310 11.86 9.01 -10.72
C TYR A 310 12.51 9.67 -9.52
N THR A 311 12.16 9.20 -8.34
CA THR A 311 12.70 9.65 -7.06
C THR A 311 12.84 8.48 -6.09
N LEU A 312 13.76 8.60 -5.14
CA LEU A 312 14.14 7.54 -4.22
C LEU A 312 13.63 7.84 -2.82
N LEU A 313 12.90 6.89 -2.24
CA LEU A 313 12.30 6.99 -0.91
C LEU A 313 12.46 5.67 -0.14
N SER A 314 12.53 5.77 1.18
CA SER A 314 12.57 4.62 2.10
C SER A 314 11.37 4.62 3.03
N GLY A 315 10.73 3.48 3.23
CA GLY A 315 9.66 3.28 4.19
C GLY A 315 8.91 1.97 4.00
N THR A 316 8.13 1.57 5.02
CA THR A 316 7.11 0.51 4.84
C THR A 316 6.06 0.90 3.80
N SER A 317 5.88 2.20 3.56
CA SER A 317 5.11 2.75 2.45
C SER A 317 5.59 2.32 1.05
N MET A 318 6.88 1.99 0.90
CA MET A 318 7.45 1.53 -0.36
C MET A 318 7.37 0.00 -0.48
N ALA A 319 7.52 -0.71 0.63
CA ALA A 319 7.36 -2.16 0.68
C ALA A 319 5.93 -2.62 0.36
N THR A 320 4.93 -1.90 0.89
CA THR A 320 3.50 -2.21 0.76
C THR A 320 2.99 -2.32 -0.69
N PRO A 321 3.18 -1.30 -1.56
CA PRO A 321 2.69 -1.35 -2.93
C PRO A 321 3.36 -2.43 -3.78
N ILE A 322 4.60 -2.81 -3.47
CA ILE A 322 5.26 -3.95 -4.15
C ILE A 322 4.47 -5.23 -3.87
N VAL A 323 4.09 -5.48 -2.61
CA VAL A 323 3.24 -6.63 -2.25
C VAL A 323 1.87 -6.53 -2.91
N ALA A 324 1.26 -5.34 -2.99
CA ALA A 324 0.00 -5.15 -3.71
C ALA A 324 0.12 -5.49 -5.22
N GLY A 325 1.25 -5.14 -5.84
CA GLY A 325 1.58 -5.57 -7.20
C GLY A 325 1.69 -7.10 -7.32
N VAL A 326 2.39 -7.77 -6.41
CA VAL A 326 2.49 -9.24 -6.39
C VAL A 326 1.12 -9.90 -6.20
N VAL A 327 0.26 -9.34 -5.35
CA VAL A 327 -1.13 -9.80 -5.19
C VAL A 327 -1.90 -9.70 -6.52
N ALA A 328 -1.69 -8.64 -7.30
CA ALA A 328 -2.29 -8.53 -8.63
C ALA A 328 -1.76 -9.61 -9.61
N LEU A 329 -0.48 -10.00 -9.51
CA LEU A 329 0.08 -11.13 -10.28
C LEU A 329 -0.59 -12.46 -9.90
N ILE A 330 -0.75 -12.71 -8.59
CA ILE A 330 -1.45 -13.89 -8.06
C ILE A 330 -2.89 -13.96 -8.57
N LEU A 331 -3.60 -12.83 -8.57
CA LEU A 331 -4.98 -12.74 -9.03
C LEU A 331 -5.13 -12.88 -10.55
N GLN A 332 -4.16 -12.43 -11.35
CA GLN A 332 -4.16 -12.72 -12.79
C GLN A 332 -3.98 -14.23 -13.02
N ALA A 333 -3.08 -14.88 -12.26
CA ALA A 333 -2.85 -16.31 -12.36
C ALA A 333 -4.11 -17.10 -11.98
N ASN A 334 -4.74 -16.76 -10.84
CA ASN A 334 -5.98 -17.38 -10.36
C ASN A 334 -6.97 -16.34 -9.80
N PRO A 335 -7.97 -15.92 -10.60
CA PRO A 335 -8.92 -14.87 -10.20
C PRO A 335 -9.97 -15.32 -9.19
N ASN A 336 -10.03 -16.61 -8.86
CA ASN A 336 -11.03 -17.19 -7.93
C ASN A 336 -10.53 -17.25 -6.48
N LEU A 337 -9.27 -16.87 -6.21
CA LEU A 337 -8.71 -16.90 -4.87
C LEU A 337 -9.38 -15.86 -3.97
N THR A 338 -9.72 -16.27 -2.75
CA THR A 338 -10.19 -15.34 -1.71
C THR A 338 -9.01 -14.55 -1.12
N PRO A 339 -9.24 -13.38 -0.50
CA PRO A 339 -8.19 -12.64 0.18
C PRO A 339 -7.44 -13.46 1.24
N ALA A 340 -8.15 -14.29 2.02
CA ALA A 340 -7.54 -15.20 2.98
C ALA A 340 -6.61 -16.24 2.32
N GLN A 341 -7.02 -16.82 1.19
CA GLN A 341 -6.17 -17.75 0.42
C GLN A 341 -4.93 -17.05 -0.15
N ILE A 342 -5.07 -15.82 -0.66
CA ILE A 342 -3.94 -15.01 -1.14
C ILE A 342 -2.95 -14.76 0.00
N LYS A 343 -3.46 -14.31 1.16
CA LYS A 343 -2.65 -14.10 2.38
C LYS A 343 -1.92 -15.37 2.82
N GLN A 344 -2.55 -16.53 2.69
CA GLN A 344 -1.92 -17.82 2.98
C GLN A 344 -0.81 -18.14 1.97
N ILE A 345 -1.07 -18.02 0.67
CA ILE A 345 -0.10 -18.29 -0.40
C ILE A 345 1.17 -17.47 -0.20
N ILE A 346 1.04 -16.15 0.04
CA ILE A 346 2.22 -15.29 0.20
C ILE A 346 3.05 -15.65 1.44
N LYS A 347 2.41 -16.15 2.51
CA LYS A 347 3.10 -16.54 3.74
C LYS A 347 3.79 -17.89 3.58
N GLU A 348 3.16 -18.85 2.91
CA GLU A 348 3.72 -20.18 2.68
C GLU A 348 4.90 -20.16 1.70
N THR A 349 4.88 -19.24 0.74
CA THR A 349 5.90 -19.13 -0.31
C THR A 349 6.99 -18.10 0.01
N ALA A 350 6.88 -17.40 1.14
CA ALA A 350 7.87 -16.41 1.56
C ALA A 350 9.27 -17.02 1.65
N THR A 351 10.27 -16.26 1.22
CA THR A 351 11.68 -16.62 1.40
C THR A 351 12.08 -16.27 2.83
N PRO A 352 12.54 -17.25 3.64
CA PRO A 352 12.94 -16.97 5.02
C PRO A 352 14.10 -15.98 5.07
N VAL A 353 14.03 -15.01 6.00
CA VAL A 353 15.15 -14.09 6.27
C VAL A 353 15.94 -14.64 7.45
N LYS A 354 17.22 -14.92 7.22
CA LYS A 354 18.09 -15.52 8.23
C LYS A 354 18.25 -14.58 9.43
N ASP A 355 18.27 -15.16 10.64
CA ASP A 355 18.52 -14.45 11.90
C ASP A 355 17.53 -13.29 12.20
N ALA A 356 16.38 -13.24 11.52
CA ALA A 356 15.35 -12.24 11.72
C ALA A 356 14.17 -12.80 12.53
N SER A 357 13.67 -12.01 13.49
CA SER A 357 12.47 -12.36 14.24
C SER A 357 11.23 -12.28 13.35
N LYS A 358 10.28 -13.23 13.50
CA LYS A 358 8.94 -13.14 12.89
C LYS A 358 8.21 -11.83 13.19
N TYR A 359 8.52 -11.19 14.32
CA TYR A 359 7.97 -9.89 14.67
C TYR A 359 8.56 -8.72 13.87
N SER A 360 9.67 -8.94 13.16
CA SER A 360 10.28 -7.96 12.27
C SER A 360 9.93 -8.24 10.81
N VAL A 361 9.89 -9.51 10.40
CA VAL A 361 9.77 -9.89 8.98
C VAL A 361 8.49 -10.64 8.60
N GLY A 362 7.67 -11.03 9.57
CA GLY A 362 6.53 -11.91 9.34
C GLY A 362 6.98 -13.29 8.89
N ALA A 363 6.37 -13.80 7.82
CA ALA A 363 6.77 -15.07 7.19
C ALA A 363 8.12 -14.99 6.46
N GLY A 364 8.64 -13.79 6.17
CA GLY A 364 9.88 -13.58 5.43
C GLY A 364 9.70 -12.58 4.29
N LEU A 365 10.61 -12.62 3.34
CA LEU A 365 10.57 -11.81 2.13
C LEU A 365 9.57 -12.39 1.13
N ILE A 366 8.71 -11.55 0.54
CA ILE A 366 7.77 -11.98 -0.49
C ILE A 366 8.49 -12.62 -1.68
N ASN A 367 7.98 -13.77 -2.16
CA ASN A 367 8.51 -14.46 -3.32
C ASN A 367 7.45 -14.50 -4.45
N PRO A 368 7.52 -13.58 -5.42
CA PRO A 368 6.53 -13.51 -6.50
C PRO A 368 6.46 -14.78 -7.35
N VAL A 369 7.61 -15.41 -7.60
CA VAL A 369 7.73 -16.59 -8.46
C VAL A 369 6.99 -17.78 -7.85
N GLU A 370 7.30 -18.11 -6.60
CA GLU A 370 6.68 -19.24 -5.91
C GLU A 370 5.21 -18.97 -5.58
N ALA A 371 4.85 -17.74 -5.24
CA ALA A 371 3.45 -17.35 -5.02
C ALA A 371 2.59 -17.52 -6.29
N VAL A 372 3.08 -17.09 -7.45
CA VAL A 372 2.35 -17.24 -8.72
C VAL A 372 2.27 -18.70 -9.16
N LYS A 373 3.36 -19.48 -9.03
CA LYS A 373 3.31 -20.93 -9.29
C LYS A 373 2.26 -21.62 -8.43
N LYS A 374 2.23 -21.32 -7.13
CA LYS A 374 1.23 -21.86 -6.20
C LYS A 374 -0.20 -21.50 -6.62
N ALA A 375 -0.43 -20.26 -7.07
CA ALA A 375 -1.73 -19.82 -7.55
C ALA A 375 -2.18 -20.60 -8.81
N LEU A 376 -1.25 -20.82 -9.76
CA LEU A 376 -1.50 -21.63 -10.98
C LEU A 376 -1.80 -23.09 -10.63
N GLU A 377 -1.06 -23.69 -9.70
CA GLU A 377 -1.31 -25.06 -9.23
C GLU A 377 -2.71 -25.22 -8.64
N LEU A 378 -3.14 -24.26 -7.82
CA LEU A 378 -4.47 -24.30 -7.19
C LEU A 378 -5.59 -24.13 -8.22
N LYS A 379 -5.37 -23.35 -9.29
CA LYS A 379 -6.33 -23.18 -10.39
C LYS A 379 -6.56 -24.47 -11.17
N ASN A 380 -5.50 -25.26 -11.37
CA ASN A 380 -5.59 -26.51 -12.14
C ASN A 380 -6.25 -27.67 -11.36
N LYS A 381 -6.48 -27.50 -10.05
CA LYS A 381 -7.12 -28.50 -9.18
C LYS A 381 -8.63 -28.28 -8.98
N THR A 382 -9.14 -27.12 -9.42
CA THR A 382 -10.55 -26.73 -9.39
C THR A 382 -11.14 -26.80 -10.78
#